data_AF-A0A063Z8F6-F1
#
_entry.id   AF-A0A063Z8F6-F1
#
_cell.length_a   1.000
_cell.length_b   1.000
_cell.length_c   1.000
_cell.angle_alpha   90.00
_cell.angle_beta   90.00
_cell.angle_gamma   90.00
#
_symmetry.space_group_name_H-M   'P 1'
#
loop_
_entity.id
_entity.type
_entity.pdbx_description
1 polymer ?
#
loop_
_entity_poly.entity_id
_entity_poly.type
_entity_poly.pdbx_seq_one_letter_code
_entity_poly.pdbx_strand_id
1 'polypeptide(L)'
;MALFPKYSKTREGQNVIMEQRLLKAVNNLILNAETCTGCGICVDACPEEAIVLGPVGATRRGAIDYAEPVDVNPEKCSYCGVCVIMCPFNAMTLKIDGEERLPILEQEGFPTYDMVTVIDDEKCDRCTICEEVCPRDAINRDVPAFEGGDEAGKPRQAALQTKTTFTVDTEKCDVCGICGELCPSITVIRNAPNPETGKIEGEVKWEESTCDGCQICVEACPQDAITLEREIVSSKLSGKVDIEQDNCCTCTWCVQSCPQEAITVEKIFEGDIEIHPEKCPGGCSTCVEVCPCNALYLPSPVPAKDMAGQVEANIAINKDFCILCGACVNACPSEDAIVLRRTGIRMKDKETDLFKQIKEKLLTPRTSKVKETAPGEIEVKVVGEAEEA
;
A
#
# COMPACT_ATOMS: atom_id res chain seq x y z
N MET A 1 -23.06 -32.35 32.36
CA MET A 1 -23.07 -30.92 32.71
C MET A 1 -22.41 -30.18 31.58
N ALA A 2 -23.06 -29.20 30.96
CA ALA A 2 -22.37 -28.34 30.00
C ALA A 2 -21.41 -27.44 30.80
N LEU A 3 -20.12 -27.78 30.82
CA LEU A 3 -19.09 -26.89 31.34
C LEU A 3 -19.01 -25.68 30.39
N PHE A 4 -19.29 -24.50 30.94
CA PHE A 4 -18.99 -23.21 30.34
C PHE A 4 -17.90 -22.54 31.19
N PRO A 5 -16.97 -21.76 30.61
CA PRO A 5 -16.83 -21.45 29.18
C PRO A 5 -16.44 -22.68 28.33
N LYS A 6 -16.83 -22.68 27.05
CA LYS A 6 -16.32 -23.62 26.04
C LYS A 6 -15.42 -22.87 25.08
N TYR A 7 -14.31 -23.49 24.72
CA TYR A 7 -13.34 -22.93 23.79
C TYR A 7 -13.23 -23.82 22.56
N SER A 8 -13.01 -23.22 21.40
CA SER A 8 -12.62 -23.94 20.19
C SER A 8 -11.74 -23.07 19.30
N LYS A 9 -10.86 -23.71 18.54
CA LYS A 9 -10.06 -23.08 17.50
C LYS A 9 -10.34 -23.78 16.18
N THR A 10 -10.81 -23.04 15.18
CA THR A 10 -11.13 -23.58 13.85
C THR A 10 -10.45 -22.76 12.76
N ARG A 11 -10.23 -23.38 11.60
CA ARG A 11 -9.68 -22.71 10.42
C ARG A 11 -10.69 -22.73 9.29
N GLU A 12 -10.98 -21.55 8.76
CA GLU A 12 -11.89 -21.32 7.64
C GLU A 12 -11.12 -20.55 6.55
N GLY A 13 -10.52 -21.31 5.61
CA GLY A 13 -9.63 -20.75 4.61
C GLY A 13 -8.39 -20.12 5.24
N GLN A 14 -8.26 -18.80 5.10
CA GLN A 14 -7.17 -18.00 5.67
C GLN A 14 -7.44 -17.49 7.08
N ASN A 15 -8.68 -17.63 7.56
CA ASN A 15 -9.08 -17.18 8.88
C ASN A 15 -8.92 -18.29 9.90
N VAL A 16 -8.28 -17.97 11.01
CA VAL A 16 -8.22 -18.80 12.21
C VAL A 16 -9.11 -18.16 13.26
N ILE A 17 -10.13 -18.89 13.69
CA ILE A 17 -11.18 -18.42 14.58
C ILE A 17 -10.97 -19.06 15.95
N MET A 18 -10.63 -18.23 16.93
CA MET A 18 -10.67 -18.58 18.33
C MET A 18 -12.06 -18.22 18.86
N GLU A 19 -12.82 -19.20 19.34
CA GLU A 19 -14.15 -19.00 19.91
C GLU A 19 -14.13 -19.24 21.42
N GLN A 20 -14.79 -18.33 22.15
CA GLN A 20 -15.22 -18.54 23.52
C GLN A 20 -16.74 -18.44 23.59
N ARG A 21 -17.38 -19.54 23.96
CA ARG A 21 -18.82 -19.61 24.19
C ARG A 21 -19.10 -19.50 25.68
N LEU A 22 -19.80 -18.42 26.06
CA LEU A 22 -20.30 -18.17 27.41
C LEU A 22 -21.79 -18.52 27.50
N LEU A 23 -22.38 -18.41 28.70
CA LEU A 23 -23.81 -18.61 28.90
C LEU A 23 -24.68 -17.54 28.20
N LYS A 24 -24.14 -16.34 28.00
CA LYS A 24 -24.88 -15.16 27.51
C LYS A 24 -24.31 -14.52 26.25
N ALA A 25 -23.11 -14.93 25.81
CA ALA A 25 -22.40 -14.31 24.71
C ALA A 25 -21.51 -15.34 24.01
N VAL A 26 -21.25 -15.12 22.72
CA VAL A 26 -20.25 -15.85 21.93
C VAL A 26 -19.22 -14.85 21.42
N ASN A 27 -17.96 -15.05 21.80
CA ASN A 27 -16.85 -14.21 21.36
C ASN A 27 -16.05 -14.97 20.30
N ASN A 28 -15.77 -14.32 19.17
CA ASN A 28 -14.92 -14.84 18.11
C ASN A 28 -13.78 -13.86 17.85
N LEU A 29 -12.55 -14.24 18.20
CA LEU A 29 -11.36 -13.55 17.74
C LEU A 29 -10.90 -14.23 16.44
N ILE A 30 -10.84 -13.46 15.37
CA ILE A 30 -10.51 -13.94 14.03
C ILE A 30 -9.13 -13.39 13.67
N LEU A 31 -8.20 -14.26 13.31
CA LEU A 31 -6.89 -13.93 12.76
C LEU A 31 -6.86 -14.27 11.27
N ASN A 32 -6.63 -13.29 10.40
CA ASN A 32 -6.34 -13.54 8.99
C ASN A 32 -4.84 -13.83 8.82
N ALA A 33 -4.51 -15.07 8.46
CA ALA A 33 -3.12 -15.53 8.33
C ALA A 33 -2.38 -14.94 7.11
N GLU A 34 -3.10 -14.52 6.07
CA GLU A 34 -2.52 -13.87 4.89
C GLU A 34 -2.17 -12.40 5.17
N THR A 35 -3.04 -11.67 5.87
CA THR A 35 -2.78 -10.29 6.27
C THR A 35 -1.76 -10.20 7.41
N CYS A 36 -1.70 -11.22 8.28
CA CYS A 36 -0.76 -11.26 9.39
C CYS A 36 0.69 -11.29 8.92
N THR A 37 1.48 -10.30 9.35
CA THR A 37 2.89 -10.14 8.98
C THR A 37 3.84 -10.88 9.94
N GLY A 38 3.35 -11.39 11.07
CA GLY A 38 4.20 -11.98 12.12
C GLY A 38 5.07 -10.95 12.87
N CYS A 39 4.68 -9.68 12.88
CA CYS A 39 5.42 -8.62 13.57
C CYS A 39 5.51 -8.79 15.10
N GLY A 40 4.57 -9.53 15.70
CA GLY A 40 4.56 -9.83 17.13
C GLY A 40 4.08 -8.70 18.03
N ILE A 41 3.61 -7.56 17.51
CA ILE A 41 3.09 -6.47 18.34
C ILE A 41 1.94 -6.96 19.24
N CYS A 42 1.06 -7.82 18.73
CA CYS A 42 -0.02 -8.43 19.49
C CYS A 42 0.46 -9.36 20.62
N VAL A 43 1.61 -10.02 20.45
CA VAL A 43 2.23 -10.88 21.48
C VAL A 43 2.61 -10.04 22.68
N ASP A 44 3.30 -8.92 22.45
CA ASP A 44 3.75 -8.04 23.54
C ASP A 44 2.61 -7.20 24.13
N ALA A 45 1.59 -6.92 23.33
CA ALA A 45 0.42 -6.16 23.75
C ALA A 45 -0.62 -7.00 24.51
N CYS A 46 -0.55 -8.34 24.46
CA CYS A 46 -1.55 -9.17 25.11
C CYS A 46 -1.38 -9.13 26.66
N PRO A 47 -2.38 -8.65 27.42
CA PRO A 47 -2.30 -8.61 28.88
C PRO A 47 -2.32 -10.01 29.53
N GLU A 48 -2.97 -10.98 28.87
CA GLU A 48 -3.09 -12.37 29.35
C GLU A 48 -1.97 -13.29 28.83
N GLU A 49 -1.04 -12.75 28.03
CA GLU A 49 0.04 -13.52 27.39
C GLU A 49 -0.49 -14.76 26.63
N ALA A 50 -1.69 -14.62 26.05
CA ALA A 50 -2.39 -15.68 25.34
C ALA A 50 -1.89 -15.87 23.90
N ILE A 51 -1.02 -14.98 23.40
CA ILE A 51 -0.55 -14.96 22.02
C ILE A 51 0.94 -15.27 22.00
N VAL A 52 1.36 -16.18 21.13
CA VAL A 52 2.77 -16.54 20.91
C VAL A 52 3.17 -16.37 19.44
N LEU A 53 4.46 -16.20 19.18
CA LEU A 53 4.99 -16.19 17.81
C LEU A 53 5.06 -17.62 17.27
N GLY A 54 4.59 -17.79 16.03
CA GLY A 54 4.89 -18.97 15.23
C GLY A 54 6.18 -18.79 14.42
N PRO A 55 6.48 -19.73 13.51
CA PRO A 55 7.66 -19.66 12.65
C PRO A 55 7.45 -18.65 11.50
N VAL A 56 7.50 -17.35 11.81
CA VAL A 56 7.18 -16.23 10.91
C VAL A 56 7.85 -16.34 9.54
N GLY A 57 9.14 -16.66 9.49
CA GLY A 57 9.88 -16.79 8.23
C GLY A 57 9.35 -17.93 7.35
N ALA A 58 8.98 -19.07 7.94
CA ALA A 58 8.46 -20.22 7.20
C ALA A 58 7.03 -19.98 6.73
N THR A 59 6.16 -19.43 7.58
CA THR A 59 4.75 -19.19 7.26
C THR A 59 4.59 -18.09 6.21
N ARG A 60 5.29 -16.96 6.37
CA ARG A 60 5.21 -15.84 5.42
C ARG A 60 5.79 -16.13 4.04
N ARG A 61 6.73 -17.08 3.93
CA ARG A 61 7.22 -17.58 2.65
C ARG A 61 6.36 -18.69 2.05
N GLY A 62 5.29 -19.11 2.72
CA GLY A 62 4.47 -20.25 2.31
C GLY A 62 5.22 -21.58 2.32
N ALA A 63 6.31 -21.69 3.09
CA ALA A 63 7.11 -22.91 3.19
C ALA A 63 6.40 -23.99 4.03
N ILE A 64 5.44 -23.58 4.86
CA ILE A 64 4.59 -24.44 5.68
C ILE A 64 3.16 -23.90 5.70
N ASP A 65 2.19 -24.77 5.93
CA ASP A 65 0.75 -24.43 6.01
C ASP A 65 0.08 -24.89 7.32
N TYR A 66 0.79 -25.65 8.16
CA TYR A 66 0.30 -26.22 9.42
C TYR A 66 0.39 -25.28 10.63
N ALA A 67 1.02 -24.11 10.46
CA ALA A 67 1.19 -23.13 11.53
C ALA A 67 0.96 -21.71 11.02
N GLU A 68 0.57 -20.82 11.92
CA GLU A 68 0.34 -19.41 11.65
C GLU A 68 1.54 -18.54 12.07
N PRO A 69 1.68 -17.29 11.57
CA PRO A 69 2.74 -16.38 12.04
C PRO A 69 2.63 -16.05 13.54
N VAL A 70 1.42 -16.12 14.09
CA VAL A 70 1.13 -16.00 15.53
C VAL A 70 0.06 -17.01 15.89
N ASP A 71 0.14 -17.57 17.09
CA ASP A 71 -0.86 -18.49 17.64
C ASP A 71 -1.52 -17.89 18.89
N VAL A 72 -2.81 -18.17 19.08
CA VAL A 72 -3.60 -17.66 20.20
C VAL A 72 -4.21 -18.82 20.95
N ASN A 73 -3.91 -18.93 22.24
CA ASN A 73 -4.56 -19.86 23.14
C ASN A 73 -5.96 -19.32 23.53
N PRO A 74 -7.06 -19.95 23.07
CA PRO A 74 -8.40 -19.46 23.32
C PRO A 74 -8.82 -19.53 24.79
N GLU A 75 -8.21 -20.42 25.59
CA GLU A 75 -8.51 -20.59 27.01
C GLU A 75 -7.90 -19.47 27.86
N LYS A 76 -6.69 -19.02 27.50
CA LYS A 76 -6.02 -17.87 28.15
C LYS A 76 -6.58 -16.53 27.66
N CYS A 77 -7.11 -16.47 26.44
CA CYS A 77 -7.59 -15.22 25.84
C CYS A 77 -8.81 -14.65 26.59
N SER A 78 -8.73 -13.38 26.98
CA SER A 78 -9.84 -12.63 27.59
C SER A 78 -10.80 -12.00 26.57
N TYR A 79 -10.51 -12.12 25.26
CA TYR A 79 -11.29 -11.51 24.18
C TYR A 79 -11.49 -9.99 24.35
N CYS A 80 -10.47 -9.29 24.89
CA CYS A 80 -10.53 -7.86 25.17
C CYS A 80 -10.39 -6.95 23.93
N GLY A 81 -9.78 -7.43 22.85
CA GLY A 81 -9.58 -6.67 21.61
C GLY A 81 -8.32 -5.80 21.54
N VAL A 82 -7.44 -5.82 22.54
CA VAL A 82 -6.16 -5.07 22.51
C VAL A 82 -5.31 -5.43 21.28
N CYS A 83 -5.23 -6.72 20.93
CA CYS A 83 -4.48 -7.17 19.76
C CYS A 83 -5.07 -6.69 18.43
N VAL A 84 -6.38 -6.44 18.37
CA VAL A 84 -7.05 -5.87 17.19
C VAL A 84 -6.61 -4.41 17.03
N ILE A 85 -6.69 -3.62 18.11
CA ILE A 85 -6.33 -2.19 18.09
C ILE A 85 -4.85 -1.99 17.78
N MET A 86 -3.99 -2.83 18.38
CA MET A 86 -2.55 -2.70 18.23
C MET A 86 -2.01 -3.30 16.94
N CYS A 87 -2.83 -3.94 16.10
CA CYS A 87 -2.38 -4.48 14.82
C CYS A 87 -2.30 -3.37 13.76
N PRO A 88 -1.11 -2.95 13.31
CA PRO A 88 -0.98 -1.89 12.30
C PRO A 88 -1.26 -2.40 10.87
N PHE A 89 -1.73 -3.63 10.72
CA PHE A 89 -1.98 -4.29 9.44
C PHE A 89 -3.42 -4.81 9.34
N ASN A 90 -4.27 -4.54 10.33
CA ASN A 90 -5.66 -5.00 10.38
C ASN A 90 -5.84 -6.51 10.15
N ALA A 91 -4.95 -7.32 10.74
CA ALA A 91 -4.97 -8.78 10.57
C ALA A 91 -5.88 -9.52 11.56
N MET A 92 -6.47 -8.82 12.54
CA MET A 92 -7.30 -9.43 13.57
C MET A 92 -8.63 -8.69 13.69
N THR A 93 -9.70 -9.43 13.96
CA THR A 93 -11.05 -8.89 14.14
C THR A 93 -11.71 -9.56 15.34
N LEU A 94 -12.38 -8.81 16.19
CA LEU A 94 -13.16 -9.35 17.30
C LEU A 94 -14.65 -9.20 17.01
N LYS A 95 -15.39 -10.31 17.06
CA LYS A 95 -16.84 -10.34 16.96
C LYS A 95 -17.46 -10.82 18.27
N ILE A 96 -18.53 -10.17 18.70
CA ILE A 96 -19.33 -10.54 19.86
C ILE A 96 -20.75 -10.74 19.37
N ASP A 97 -21.28 -11.95 19.55
CA ASP A 97 -22.59 -12.37 19.05
C ASP A 97 -22.76 -12.13 17.52
N GLY A 98 -21.66 -12.25 16.78
CA GLY A 98 -21.61 -12.10 15.32
C GLY A 98 -21.34 -10.68 14.82
N GLU A 99 -21.35 -9.67 15.69
CA GLU A 99 -21.10 -8.27 15.33
C GLU A 99 -19.68 -7.83 15.70
N GLU A 100 -19.03 -7.04 14.85
CA GLU A 100 -17.70 -6.48 15.14
C GLU A 100 -17.79 -5.44 16.25
N ARG A 101 -17.20 -5.77 17.41
CA ARG A 101 -17.27 -4.94 18.61
C ARG A 101 -15.97 -5.04 19.38
N LEU A 102 -15.52 -3.90 19.90
CA LEU A 102 -14.31 -3.78 20.71
C LEU A 102 -14.68 -3.23 22.09
N PRO A 103 -15.01 -4.10 23.07
CA PRO A 103 -15.45 -3.68 24.39
C PRO A 103 -14.49 -2.70 25.06
N ILE A 104 -13.18 -2.88 24.85
CA ILE A 104 -12.17 -2.04 25.47
C ILE A 104 -12.17 -0.60 24.90
N LEU A 105 -12.55 -0.40 23.63
CA LEU A 105 -12.75 0.94 23.07
C LEU A 105 -14.09 1.53 23.52
N GLU A 106 -15.16 0.72 23.54
CA GLU A 106 -16.48 1.15 24.02
C GLU A 106 -16.45 1.68 25.46
N GLN A 107 -15.48 1.21 26.27
CA GLN A 107 -15.28 1.62 27.65
C GLN A 107 -14.13 2.62 27.84
N GLU A 108 -13.61 3.23 26.76
CA GLU A 108 -12.47 4.16 26.79
C GLU A 108 -11.24 3.59 27.53
N GLY A 109 -11.08 2.27 27.52
CA GLY A 109 -10.06 1.52 28.27
C GLY A 109 -8.70 1.44 27.56
N PHE A 110 -8.63 1.83 26.28
CA PHE A 110 -7.42 1.73 25.49
C PHE A 110 -7.38 2.79 24.37
N PRO A 111 -6.23 3.45 24.14
CA PRO A 111 -6.08 4.41 23.06
C PRO A 111 -5.95 3.73 21.70
N THR A 112 -6.07 4.49 20.63
CA THR A 112 -5.94 3.99 19.25
C THR A 112 -4.79 4.67 18.53
N TYR A 113 -4.33 4.15 17.39
CA TYR A 113 -3.23 4.80 16.66
C TYR A 113 -3.66 6.16 16.10
N ASP A 114 -2.73 7.12 16.15
CA ASP A 114 -2.84 8.39 15.44
C ASP A 114 -2.16 8.26 14.07
N MET A 115 -2.86 7.63 13.12
CA MET A 115 -2.39 7.47 11.75
C MET A 115 -2.78 8.67 10.92
N VAL A 116 -1.82 9.56 10.66
CA VAL A 116 -2.01 10.70 9.77
C VAL A 116 -1.50 10.31 8.38
N THR A 117 -2.40 9.94 7.48
CA THR A 117 -2.08 9.77 6.05
C THR A 117 -3.09 10.53 5.19
N VAL A 118 -2.64 11.60 4.53
CA VAL A 118 -3.52 12.55 3.83
C VAL A 118 -2.95 12.90 2.46
N ILE A 119 -3.82 13.01 1.47
CA ILE A 119 -3.52 13.52 0.13
C ILE A 119 -4.12 14.91 -0.01
N ASP A 120 -3.28 15.88 -0.36
CA ASP A 120 -3.68 17.20 -0.82
C ASP A 120 -4.18 17.08 -2.27
N ASP A 121 -5.50 17.04 -2.47
CA ASP A 121 -6.08 16.93 -3.80
C ASP A 121 -5.70 18.13 -4.68
N GLU A 122 -5.49 19.33 -4.13
CA GLU A 122 -5.13 20.51 -4.95
C GLU A 122 -3.77 20.32 -5.64
N LYS A 123 -2.80 19.72 -4.95
CA LYS A 123 -1.49 19.37 -5.52
C LYS A 123 -1.50 18.09 -6.35
N CYS A 124 -2.37 17.14 -6.03
CA CYS A 124 -2.42 15.84 -6.70
C CYS A 124 -2.87 15.98 -8.16
N ASP A 125 -1.99 15.57 -9.09
CA ASP A 125 -2.30 15.49 -10.54
C ASP A 125 -2.99 14.17 -10.93
N ARG A 126 -3.12 13.25 -9.97
CA ARG A 126 -3.75 11.93 -10.09
C ARG A 126 -3.00 10.99 -11.05
N CYS A 127 -1.67 11.09 -11.09
CA CYS A 127 -0.81 10.07 -11.72
C CYS A 127 -0.94 8.68 -11.06
N THR A 128 -0.23 7.68 -11.58
CA THR A 128 -0.33 6.27 -11.13
C THR A 128 0.72 5.88 -10.09
N ILE A 129 1.71 6.74 -9.83
CA ILE A 129 2.92 6.35 -9.09
C ILE A 129 2.60 5.83 -7.68
N CYS A 130 1.78 6.53 -6.91
CA CYS A 130 1.51 6.14 -5.52
C CYS A 130 0.77 4.80 -5.43
N GLU A 131 -0.10 4.49 -6.39
CA GLU A 131 -0.79 3.20 -6.52
C GLU A 131 0.22 2.09 -6.83
N GLU A 132 1.09 2.29 -7.82
CA GLU A 132 2.08 1.30 -8.25
C GLU A 132 3.14 0.96 -7.18
N VAL A 133 3.53 1.94 -6.35
CA VAL A 133 4.58 1.74 -5.34
C VAL A 133 4.03 1.30 -3.98
N CYS A 134 2.71 1.27 -3.77
CA CYS A 134 2.14 0.96 -2.47
C CYS A 134 2.29 -0.53 -2.15
N PRO A 135 3.10 -0.94 -1.16
CA PRO A 135 3.32 -2.37 -0.86
C PRO A 135 2.13 -3.06 -0.17
N ARG A 136 1.04 -2.33 0.04
CA ARG A 136 -0.14 -2.75 0.80
C ARG A 136 -1.44 -2.57 0.02
N ASP A 137 -1.36 -2.17 -1.24
CA ASP A 137 -2.52 -1.88 -2.10
C ASP A 137 -3.54 -0.95 -1.42
N ALA A 138 -3.05 -0.01 -0.60
CA ALA A 138 -3.88 0.89 0.21
C ALA A 138 -4.27 2.19 -0.52
N ILE A 139 -3.91 2.33 -1.79
CA ILE A 139 -4.24 3.51 -2.61
C ILE A 139 -5.39 3.14 -3.53
N ASN A 140 -6.50 3.85 -3.41
CA ASN A 140 -7.63 3.72 -4.31
C ASN A 140 -7.60 4.88 -5.32
N ARG A 141 -7.29 4.56 -6.58
CA ARG A 141 -7.21 5.52 -7.68
C ARG A 141 -8.44 5.40 -8.59
N ASP A 142 -9.50 6.12 -8.24
CA ASP A 142 -10.71 6.26 -9.07
C ASP A 142 -10.50 7.32 -10.16
N VAL A 143 -9.62 7.01 -11.12
CA VAL A 143 -9.36 7.83 -12.31
C VAL A 143 -9.79 7.04 -13.53
N PRO A 144 -10.65 7.59 -14.41
CA PRO A 144 -11.14 6.85 -15.55
C PRO A 144 -9.99 6.45 -16.48
N ALA A 145 -10.11 5.26 -17.07
CA ALA A 145 -9.28 4.87 -18.19
C ALA A 145 -9.62 5.71 -19.43
N PHE A 146 -8.62 5.85 -20.31
CA PHE A 146 -8.74 6.53 -21.59
C PHE A 146 -8.33 5.59 -22.72
N GLU A 147 -8.62 5.95 -23.98
CA GLU A 147 -8.37 5.08 -25.13
C GLU A 147 -6.94 4.51 -25.14
N GLY A 148 -6.84 3.19 -25.32
CA GLY A 148 -5.59 2.44 -25.24
C GLY A 148 -5.27 1.87 -23.85
N GLY A 149 -6.03 2.22 -22.81
CA GLY A 149 -5.98 1.59 -21.49
C GLY A 149 -6.90 0.36 -21.39
N ASP A 150 -8.18 0.52 -21.71
CA ASP A 150 -9.19 -0.55 -21.69
C ASP A 150 -10.26 -0.38 -22.79
N GLU A 151 -11.15 -1.36 -22.94
CA GLU A 151 -12.24 -1.35 -23.94
C GLU A 151 -13.32 -0.30 -23.65
N ALA A 152 -13.42 0.18 -22.41
CA ALA A 152 -14.40 1.18 -21.97
C ALA A 152 -13.80 2.60 -21.87
N GLY A 153 -12.59 2.78 -22.38
CA GLY A 153 -11.79 3.98 -22.19
C GLY A 153 -12.48 5.21 -22.74
N LYS A 154 -12.48 6.29 -21.96
CA LYS A 154 -12.98 7.58 -22.43
C LYS A 154 -12.08 8.13 -23.55
N PRO A 155 -12.62 8.94 -24.47
CA PRO A 155 -11.82 9.61 -25.49
C PRO A 155 -10.63 10.36 -24.87
N ARG A 156 -9.43 10.26 -25.44
CA ARG A 156 -8.21 10.90 -24.92
C ARG A 156 -8.34 12.42 -24.81
N GLN A 157 -9.14 13.01 -25.69
CA GLN A 157 -9.54 14.41 -25.72
C GLN A 157 -10.17 14.85 -24.39
N ALA A 158 -10.88 13.96 -23.71
CA ALA A 158 -11.55 14.23 -22.44
C ALA A 158 -10.64 14.04 -21.21
N ALA A 159 -9.39 13.60 -21.40
CA ALA A 159 -8.48 13.35 -20.29
C ALA A 159 -8.04 14.63 -19.58
N LEU A 160 -7.85 15.69 -20.34
CA LEU A 160 -7.38 16.98 -19.87
C LEU A 160 -8.36 18.09 -20.25
N GLN A 161 -8.42 19.12 -19.43
CA GLN A 161 -9.14 20.33 -19.79
C GLN A 161 -8.29 21.13 -20.77
N THR A 162 -8.68 21.11 -22.04
CA THR A 162 -7.99 21.83 -23.10
C THR A 162 -8.97 22.66 -23.92
N LYS A 163 -8.51 23.79 -24.43
CA LYS A 163 -9.23 24.59 -25.41
C LYS A 163 -8.55 24.45 -26.75
N THR A 164 -9.29 24.01 -27.78
CA THR A 164 -8.73 23.81 -29.12
C THR A 164 -9.32 24.82 -30.09
N THR A 165 -8.47 25.52 -30.84
CA THR A 165 -8.88 26.45 -31.87
C THR A 165 -8.45 25.91 -33.22
N PHE A 166 -9.43 25.65 -34.10
CA PHE A 166 -9.20 25.21 -35.48
C PHE A 166 -9.68 26.29 -36.43
N THR A 167 -8.87 26.64 -37.41
CA THR A 167 -9.21 27.65 -38.43
C THR A 167 -8.74 27.19 -39.80
N VAL A 168 -9.57 27.42 -40.81
CA VAL A 168 -9.25 27.12 -42.22
C VAL A 168 -9.27 28.41 -43.03
N ASP A 169 -8.18 28.67 -43.72
CA ASP A 169 -8.07 29.74 -44.72
C ASP A 169 -8.81 29.29 -45.99
N THR A 170 -9.99 29.87 -46.21
CA THR A 170 -10.84 29.53 -47.36
C THR A 170 -10.30 30.03 -48.70
N GLU A 171 -9.33 30.95 -48.70
CA GLU A 171 -8.68 31.42 -49.93
C GLU A 171 -7.61 30.42 -50.40
N LYS A 172 -6.95 29.74 -49.47
CA LYS A 172 -5.95 28.70 -49.75
C LYS A 172 -6.54 27.31 -49.90
N CYS A 173 -7.63 27.00 -49.20
CA CYS A 173 -8.22 25.67 -49.18
C CYS A 173 -8.83 25.31 -50.55
N ASP A 174 -8.34 24.21 -51.14
CA ASP A 174 -8.83 23.66 -52.41
C ASP A 174 -9.86 22.53 -52.23
N VAL A 175 -10.32 22.31 -50.99
CA VAL A 175 -11.25 21.24 -50.59
C VAL A 175 -10.86 19.85 -51.10
N CYS A 176 -9.55 19.54 -51.16
CA CYS A 176 -9.01 18.25 -51.62
C CYS A 176 -9.43 17.04 -50.77
N GLY A 177 -9.83 17.23 -49.52
CA GLY A 177 -10.39 16.18 -48.66
C GLY A 177 -9.39 15.37 -47.85
N ILE A 178 -8.07 15.57 -48.03
CA ILE A 178 -7.03 14.80 -47.32
C ILE A 178 -7.22 14.88 -45.79
N CYS A 179 -7.51 16.06 -45.25
CA CYS A 179 -7.73 16.24 -43.82
C CYS A 179 -8.94 15.46 -43.28
N GLY A 180 -10.00 15.27 -44.07
CA GLY A 180 -11.19 14.50 -43.66
C GLY A 180 -10.98 12.99 -43.73
N GLU A 181 -10.12 12.50 -44.62
CA GLU A 181 -9.75 11.09 -44.67
C GLU A 181 -8.83 10.70 -43.50
N LEU A 182 -8.00 11.64 -43.04
CA LEU A 182 -7.03 11.41 -41.97
C LEU A 182 -7.59 11.66 -40.56
N CYS A 183 -8.64 12.47 -40.42
CA CYS A 183 -9.11 12.94 -39.13
C CYS A 183 -10.62 12.72 -38.97
N PRO A 184 -11.07 11.92 -37.98
CA PRO A 184 -12.50 11.69 -37.75
C PRO A 184 -13.25 12.95 -37.31
N SER A 185 -12.53 13.97 -36.83
CA SER A 185 -13.09 15.26 -36.42
C SER A 185 -13.34 16.22 -37.57
N ILE A 186 -12.93 15.88 -38.80
CA ILE A 186 -13.03 16.76 -39.96
C ILE A 186 -13.96 16.15 -40.99
N THR A 187 -15.00 16.88 -41.37
CA THR A 187 -15.89 16.52 -42.48
C THR A 187 -15.74 17.55 -43.59
N VAL A 188 -15.34 17.11 -44.78
CA VAL A 188 -15.23 17.99 -45.96
C VAL A 188 -16.48 17.86 -46.82
N ILE A 189 -17.21 18.96 -46.97
CA ILE A 189 -18.45 19.03 -47.74
C ILE A 189 -18.15 19.78 -49.04
N ARG A 190 -18.45 19.15 -50.19
CA ARG A 190 -18.28 19.75 -51.51
C ARG A 190 -19.63 20.10 -52.10
N ASN A 191 -19.73 21.29 -52.68
CA ASN A 191 -20.88 21.73 -53.47
C ASN A 191 -20.89 21.04 -54.85
N ALA A 192 -22.03 21.17 -55.55
CA ALA A 192 -22.13 20.72 -56.93
C ALA A 192 -21.07 21.43 -57.80
N PRO A 193 -20.37 20.70 -58.69
CA PRO A 193 -19.37 21.31 -59.56
C PRO A 193 -19.99 22.42 -60.41
N ASN A 194 -19.33 23.58 -60.48
CA ASN A 194 -19.77 24.67 -61.34
C ASN A 194 -19.15 24.50 -62.74
N PRO A 195 -19.95 24.21 -63.79
CA PRO A 195 -19.41 24.01 -65.14
C PRO A 195 -18.81 25.27 -65.77
N GLU A 196 -19.19 26.46 -65.30
CA GLU A 196 -18.71 27.74 -65.84
C GLU A 196 -17.31 28.09 -65.33
N THR A 197 -17.00 27.74 -64.08
CA THR A 197 -15.71 28.07 -63.45
C THR A 197 -14.75 26.89 -63.39
N GLY A 198 -15.25 25.66 -63.52
CA GLY A 198 -14.48 24.43 -63.34
C GLY A 198 -13.99 24.23 -61.91
N LYS A 199 -14.43 25.05 -60.95
CA LYS A 199 -14.05 24.98 -59.54
C LYS A 199 -15.04 24.14 -58.74
N ILE A 200 -14.50 23.42 -57.76
CA ILE A 200 -15.29 22.74 -56.73
C ILE A 200 -15.20 23.61 -55.49
N GLU A 201 -16.32 24.19 -55.09
CA GLU A 201 -16.45 24.94 -53.84
C GLU A 201 -16.90 23.99 -52.74
N GLY A 202 -16.63 24.35 -51.49
CA GLY A 202 -17.03 23.53 -50.34
C GLY A 202 -16.67 24.17 -49.02
N GLU A 203 -16.99 23.44 -47.95
CA GLU A 203 -16.68 23.83 -46.57
C GLU A 203 -15.99 22.67 -45.84
N VAL A 204 -15.11 23.01 -44.90
CA VAL A 204 -14.48 22.08 -43.99
C VAL A 204 -15.14 22.27 -42.63
N LYS A 205 -15.89 21.27 -42.16
CA LYS A 205 -16.48 21.26 -40.82
C LYS A 205 -15.56 20.52 -39.86
N TRP A 206 -15.43 21.08 -38.66
CA TRP A 206 -14.59 20.53 -37.60
C TRP A 206 -15.39 20.41 -36.30
N GLU A 207 -15.24 19.27 -35.63
CA GLU A 207 -15.90 18.94 -34.37
C GLU A 207 -14.87 18.90 -33.23
N GLU A 208 -14.93 19.86 -32.31
CA GLU A 208 -13.97 19.99 -31.21
C GLU A 208 -13.99 18.77 -30.29
N SER A 209 -15.17 18.19 -30.04
CA SER A 209 -15.35 17.09 -29.08
C SER A 209 -14.60 15.79 -29.42
N THR A 210 -14.18 15.64 -30.69
CA THR A 210 -13.44 14.47 -31.17
C THR A 210 -12.01 14.80 -31.56
N CYS A 211 -11.58 16.06 -31.49
CA CYS A 211 -10.28 16.49 -31.98
C CYS A 211 -9.18 16.28 -30.93
N ASP A 212 -8.21 15.41 -31.25
CA ASP A 212 -7.03 15.16 -30.41
C ASP A 212 -6.00 16.31 -30.41
N GLY A 213 -6.18 17.33 -31.25
CA GLY A 213 -5.16 18.38 -31.39
C GLY A 213 -3.81 17.86 -31.91
N CYS A 214 -3.77 16.71 -32.58
CA CYS A 214 -2.54 16.01 -33.00
C CYS A 214 -1.77 16.69 -34.15
N GLN A 215 -2.35 17.73 -34.76
CA GLN A 215 -1.80 18.52 -35.87
C GLN A 215 -1.53 17.78 -37.19
N ILE A 216 -1.90 16.50 -37.32
CA ILE A 216 -1.78 15.74 -38.58
C ILE A 216 -2.47 16.46 -39.74
N CYS A 217 -3.64 17.07 -39.52
CA CYS A 217 -4.36 17.81 -40.56
C CYS A 217 -3.64 19.09 -41.01
N VAL A 218 -2.84 19.72 -40.14
CA VAL A 218 -2.01 20.88 -40.46
C VAL A 218 -0.84 20.45 -41.33
N GLU A 219 -0.09 19.42 -40.88
CA GLU A 219 1.08 18.91 -41.59
C GLU A 219 0.73 18.27 -42.95
N ALA A 220 -0.43 17.62 -43.05
CA ALA A 220 -0.86 16.95 -44.28
C ALA A 220 -1.49 17.89 -45.31
N CYS A 221 -1.77 19.16 -44.97
CA CYS A 221 -2.45 20.10 -45.88
C CYS A 221 -1.49 20.60 -46.97
N PRO A 222 -1.69 20.27 -48.26
CA PRO A 222 -0.76 20.68 -49.32
C PRO A 222 -0.73 22.19 -49.59
N GLN A 223 -1.74 22.92 -49.10
CA GLN A 223 -1.92 24.36 -49.32
C GLN A 223 -1.60 25.20 -48.07
N ASP A 224 -1.13 24.57 -46.97
CA ASP A 224 -0.91 25.24 -45.68
C ASP A 224 -2.13 26.09 -45.24
N ALA A 225 -3.33 25.54 -45.45
CA ALA A 225 -4.59 26.25 -45.27
C ALA A 225 -5.22 26.06 -43.88
N ILE A 226 -4.64 25.23 -43.02
CA ILE A 226 -5.22 24.83 -41.73
C ILE A 226 -4.31 25.28 -40.59
N THR A 227 -4.90 25.92 -39.57
CA THR A 227 -4.25 26.26 -38.30
C THR A 227 -4.95 25.55 -37.15
N LEU A 228 -4.19 24.92 -36.26
CA LEU A 228 -4.69 24.23 -35.08
C LEU A 228 -3.85 24.59 -33.84
N GLU A 229 -4.46 25.30 -32.90
CA GLU A 229 -3.84 25.70 -31.64
C GLU A 229 -4.53 24.97 -30.48
N ARG A 230 -3.75 24.38 -29.57
CA ARG A 230 -4.27 23.70 -28.37
C ARG A 230 -3.67 24.31 -27.12
N GLU A 231 -4.52 24.82 -26.24
CA GLU A 231 -4.15 25.38 -24.95
C GLU A 231 -4.56 24.40 -23.84
N ILE A 232 -3.61 24.00 -22.98
CA ILE A 232 -3.88 23.16 -21.82
C ILE A 232 -4.27 24.06 -20.66
N VAL A 233 -5.54 23.97 -20.22
CA VAL A 233 -6.07 24.74 -19.10
C VAL A 233 -5.70 24.09 -17.77
N SER A 234 -5.70 22.75 -17.73
CA SER A 234 -5.27 21.98 -16.57
C SER A 234 -4.68 20.64 -16.98
N SER A 235 -3.55 20.27 -16.37
CA SER A 235 -2.89 18.97 -16.51
C SER A 235 -3.38 17.93 -15.51
N LYS A 236 -4.29 18.30 -14.60
CA LYS A 236 -4.83 17.39 -13.58
C LYS A 236 -5.91 16.49 -14.19
N LEU A 237 -5.72 15.17 -14.07
CA LEU A 237 -6.70 14.21 -14.57
C LEU A 237 -8.01 14.29 -13.77
N SER A 238 -9.13 13.88 -14.39
CA SER A 238 -10.40 13.71 -13.67
C SER A 238 -10.34 12.51 -12.70
N GLY A 239 -11.26 12.44 -11.74
CA GLY A 239 -11.31 11.33 -10.77
C GLY A 239 -10.93 11.72 -9.35
N LYS A 240 -10.53 10.74 -8.54
CA LYS A 240 -10.09 10.92 -7.15
C LYS A 240 -9.02 9.90 -6.79
N VAL A 241 -8.14 10.28 -5.86
CA VAL A 241 -7.19 9.36 -5.24
C VAL A 241 -7.39 9.41 -3.74
N ASP A 242 -7.61 8.25 -3.12
CA ASP A 242 -7.85 8.09 -1.69
C ASP A 242 -6.90 7.05 -1.08
N ILE A 243 -6.71 7.12 0.23
CA ILE A 243 -5.93 6.14 0.99
C ILE A 243 -6.87 5.36 1.91
N GLU A 244 -6.92 4.05 1.73
CA GLU A 244 -7.63 3.13 2.60
C GLU A 244 -6.88 2.97 3.93
N GLN A 245 -7.38 3.62 4.98
CA GLN A 245 -6.68 3.71 6.27
C GLN A 245 -6.46 2.34 6.92
N ASP A 246 -7.38 1.40 6.73
CA ASP A 246 -7.30 0.06 7.33
C ASP A 246 -6.20 -0.81 6.70
N ASN A 247 -5.81 -0.51 5.45
CA ASN A 247 -4.76 -1.22 4.72
C ASN A 247 -3.41 -0.48 4.76
N CYS A 248 -3.44 0.83 5.02
CA CYS A 248 -2.26 1.69 5.09
C CYS A 248 -1.42 1.39 6.36
N CYS A 249 -0.14 1.09 6.16
CA CYS A 249 0.78 0.82 7.27
C CYS A 249 1.70 2.01 7.63
N THR A 250 1.53 3.18 7.01
CA THR A 250 2.35 4.40 7.20
C THR A 250 3.82 4.32 6.69
N CYS A 251 4.11 3.46 5.71
CA CYS A 251 5.48 3.25 5.19
C CYS A 251 6.06 4.37 4.30
N THR A 252 5.32 5.43 4.00
CA THR A 252 5.79 6.61 3.24
C THR A 252 6.32 6.38 1.81
N TRP A 253 6.14 5.20 1.18
CA TRP A 253 6.46 5.00 -0.25
C TRP A 253 5.77 6.04 -1.14
N CYS A 254 4.49 6.27 -0.89
CA CYS A 254 3.69 7.27 -1.60
C CYS A 254 4.22 8.70 -1.40
N VAL A 255 4.84 9.02 -0.25
CA VAL A 255 5.44 10.35 -0.01
C VAL A 255 6.71 10.51 -0.82
N GLN A 256 7.63 9.54 -0.74
CA GLN A 256 8.94 9.64 -1.38
C GLN A 256 8.85 9.59 -2.90
N SER A 257 7.83 8.92 -3.45
CA SER A 257 7.64 8.78 -4.89
C SER A 257 6.69 9.82 -5.48
N CYS A 258 6.03 10.67 -4.68
CA CYS A 258 5.08 11.64 -5.21
C CYS A 258 5.82 12.85 -5.83
N PRO A 259 5.73 13.07 -7.15
CA PRO A 259 6.42 14.19 -7.80
C PRO A 259 5.82 15.56 -7.41
N GLN A 260 4.57 15.58 -6.96
CA GLN A 260 3.85 16.80 -6.57
C GLN A 260 3.96 17.11 -5.07
N GLU A 261 4.64 16.26 -4.29
CA GLU A 261 4.70 16.37 -2.83
C GLU A 261 3.30 16.53 -2.19
N ALA A 262 2.30 15.85 -2.76
CA ALA A 262 0.89 15.98 -2.39
C ALA A 262 0.51 15.12 -1.19
N ILE A 263 1.38 14.21 -0.73
CA ILE A 263 1.04 13.21 0.28
C ILE A 263 1.83 13.46 1.56
N THR A 264 1.12 13.48 2.69
CA THR A 264 1.71 13.58 4.03
C THR A 264 1.43 12.31 4.81
N VAL A 265 2.45 11.71 5.40
CA VAL A 265 2.35 10.51 6.24
C VAL A 265 3.14 10.71 7.53
N GLU A 266 2.51 10.46 8.67
CA GLU A 266 3.18 10.33 9.96
C GLU A 266 3.20 8.86 10.40
N LYS A 267 4.39 8.36 10.76
CA LYS A 267 4.58 6.95 11.13
C LYS A 267 4.05 6.66 12.52
N ILE A 268 3.44 5.48 12.69
CA ILE A 268 2.93 5.00 13.98
C ILE A 268 4.04 4.87 15.03
N PHE A 269 5.23 4.44 14.61
CA PHE A 269 6.35 4.17 15.50
C PHE A 269 7.51 5.11 15.21
N GLU A 270 8.13 5.58 16.28
CA GLU A 270 9.39 6.32 16.26
C GLU A 270 10.50 5.42 16.81
N GLY A 271 11.72 5.58 16.30
CA GLY A 271 12.86 4.80 16.74
C GLY A 271 13.84 4.53 15.60
N ASP A 272 14.60 3.45 15.73
CA ASP A 272 15.60 3.06 14.74
C ASP A 272 15.70 1.54 14.57
N ILE A 273 16.27 1.14 13.44
CA ILE A 273 16.59 -0.23 13.10
C ILE A 273 18.00 -0.31 12.54
N GLU A 274 18.79 -1.23 13.08
CA GLU A 274 20.16 -1.50 12.68
C GLU A 274 20.25 -2.88 12.04
N ILE A 275 21.01 -2.95 10.95
CA ILE A 275 21.30 -4.19 10.24
C ILE A 275 22.80 -4.44 10.39
N HIS A 276 23.16 -5.67 10.73
CA HIS A 276 24.53 -6.15 10.88
C HIS A 276 24.82 -7.14 9.73
N PRO A 277 25.26 -6.67 8.54
CA PRO A 277 25.47 -7.53 7.38
C PRO A 277 26.52 -8.61 7.61
N GLU A 278 27.48 -8.37 8.50
CA GLU A 278 28.51 -9.32 8.91
C GLU A 278 27.96 -10.54 9.65
N LYS A 279 26.78 -10.41 10.27
CA LYS A 279 26.04 -11.51 10.90
C LYS A 279 24.99 -12.11 9.97
N CYS A 280 24.78 -11.53 8.79
CA CYS A 280 23.88 -12.08 7.79
C CYS A 280 24.59 -13.19 7.01
N PRO A 281 24.10 -14.45 7.05
CA PRO A 281 24.72 -15.53 6.28
C PRO A 281 24.61 -15.32 4.76
N GLY A 282 23.77 -14.39 4.31
CA GLY A 282 23.47 -14.14 2.91
C GLY A 282 22.56 -15.22 2.30
N GLY A 283 21.98 -14.92 1.14
CA GLY A 283 21.33 -15.91 0.27
C GLY A 283 19.94 -16.42 0.66
N CYS A 284 19.36 -16.02 1.80
CA CYS A 284 18.04 -16.54 2.23
C CYS A 284 16.84 -15.62 1.94
N SER A 285 17.08 -14.33 1.62
CA SER A 285 16.07 -13.28 1.33
C SER A 285 14.88 -13.13 2.32
N THR A 286 14.92 -13.82 3.46
CA THR A 286 13.76 -14.01 4.34
C THR A 286 13.18 -12.68 4.83
N CYS A 287 14.02 -11.82 5.38
CA CYS A 287 13.64 -10.52 5.93
C CYS A 287 13.15 -9.54 4.84
N VAL A 288 13.61 -9.69 3.60
CA VAL A 288 13.13 -8.92 2.43
C VAL A 288 11.70 -9.36 2.09
N GLU A 289 11.48 -10.67 1.94
CA GLU A 289 10.18 -11.24 1.58
C GLU A 289 9.11 -11.07 2.66
N VAL A 290 9.49 -11.06 3.94
CA VAL A 290 8.52 -10.85 5.03
C VAL A 290 8.24 -9.37 5.33
N CYS A 291 8.98 -8.43 4.71
CA CYS A 291 8.81 -7.01 5.01
C CYS A 291 7.50 -6.49 4.39
N PRO A 292 6.49 -6.11 5.19
CA PRO A 292 5.21 -5.63 4.66
C PRO A 292 5.30 -4.23 4.04
N CYS A 293 6.47 -3.58 4.16
CA CYS A 293 6.71 -2.23 3.68
C CYS A 293 7.74 -2.20 2.55
N ASN A 294 8.24 -3.33 2.06
CA ASN A 294 9.34 -3.39 1.08
C ASN A 294 10.57 -2.52 1.45
N ALA A 295 10.85 -2.34 2.74
CA ALA A 295 11.92 -1.47 3.22
C ALA A 295 13.30 -2.13 3.16
N LEU A 296 13.35 -3.46 3.21
CA LEU A 296 14.58 -4.26 3.15
C LEU A 296 14.85 -4.69 1.71
N TYR A 297 16.11 -4.69 1.30
CA TYR A 297 16.53 -5.10 -0.04
C TYR A 297 17.91 -5.76 -0.03
N LEU A 298 18.21 -6.48 -1.10
CA LEU A 298 19.53 -7.05 -1.36
C LEU A 298 20.30 -6.07 -2.28
N PRO A 299 21.38 -5.43 -1.82
CA PRO A 299 22.15 -4.50 -2.65
C PRO A 299 22.68 -5.15 -3.93
N SER A 300 22.72 -4.37 -5.01
CA SER A 300 23.35 -4.80 -6.26
C SER A 300 24.86 -4.98 -6.06
N PRO A 301 25.46 -5.99 -6.69
CA PRO A 301 26.90 -6.21 -6.60
C PRO A 301 27.67 -5.03 -7.21
N VAL A 302 28.68 -4.57 -6.47
CA VAL A 302 29.64 -3.56 -6.90
C VAL A 302 30.64 -4.22 -7.86
N PRO A 303 30.94 -3.61 -9.02
CA PRO A 303 31.95 -4.16 -9.92
C PRO A 303 33.28 -4.40 -9.21
N ALA A 304 33.95 -5.52 -9.49
CA ALA A 304 35.19 -5.93 -8.82
C ALA A 304 36.33 -4.89 -8.86
N LYS A 305 36.31 -3.99 -9.84
CA LYS A 305 37.25 -2.87 -9.97
C LYS A 305 37.10 -1.81 -8.86
N ASP A 306 35.91 -1.69 -8.29
CA ASP A 306 35.53 -0.66 -7.31
C ASP A 306 35.45 -1.25 -5.87
N MET A 307 35.67 -2.56 -5.72
CA MET A 307 35.51 -3.34 -4.47
C MET A 307 36.58 -3.10 -3.39
N ALA A 308 37.46 -2.10 -3.53
CA ALA A 308 38.70 -1.88 -2.76
C ALA A 308 38.64 -2.23 -1.24
N GLY A 309 38.71 -3.51 -0.89
CA GLY A 309 38.62 -4.03 0.47
C GLY A 309 37.25 -3.86 1.17
N GLN A 310 36.18 -3.52 0.47
CA GLN A 310 34.84 -3.35 1.08
C GLN A 310 34.09 -4.69 1.13
N VAL A 311 33.52 -5.01 2.29
CA VAL A 311 32.58 -6.12 2.43
C VAL A 311 31.25 -5.67 1.83
N GLU A 312 30.80 -6.33 0.76
CA GLU A 312 29.46 -6.07 0.22
C GLU A 312 28.41 -6.37 1.30
N ALA A 313 27.53 -5.41 1.53
CA ALA A 313 26.39 -5.65 2.40
C ALA A 313 25.47 -6.65 1.69
N ASN A 314 25.35 -7.85 2.26
CA ASN A 314 24.42 -8.87 1.77
C ASN A 314 22.94 -8.45 1.93
N ILE A 315 22.68 -7.38 2.68
CA ILE A 315 21.37 -6.88 3.04
C ILE A 315 21.48 -5.40 3.42
N ALA A 316 20.48 -4.61 3.02
CA ALA A 316 20.35 -3.22 3.44
C ALA A 316 18.87 -2.86 3.69
N ILE A 317 18.65 -1.73 4.35
CA ILE A 317 17.33 -1.20 4.67
C ILE A 317 17.25 0.27 4.29
N ASN A 318 16.13 0.66 3.69
CA ASN A 318 15.73 2.06 3.60
C ASN A 318 14.86 2.40 4.83
N LYS A 319 15.40 3.20 5.75
CA LYS A 319 14.74 3.59 7.00
C LYS A 319 13.51 4.49 6.74
N ASP A 320 13.48 5.20 5.61
CA ASP A 320 12.32 6.00 5.22
C ASP A 320 11.10 5.12 4.99
N PHE A 321 11.26 3.89 4.52
CA PHE A 321 10.13 2.96 4.32
C PHE A 321 9.81 2.08 5.52
N CYS A 322 10.70 1.98 6.50
CA CYS A 322 10.50 1.13 7.66
C CYS A 322 9.52 1.75 8.65
N ILE A 323 8.54 0.96 9.11
CA ILE A 323 7.59 1.36 10.14
C ILE A 323 7.92 0.77 11.51
N LEU A 324 9.06 0.10 11.66
CA LEU A 324 9.51 -0.50 12.92
C LEU A 324 8.56 -1.57 13.49
N CYS A 325 7.88 -2.35 12.63
CA CYS A 325 6.94 -3.40 13.09
C CYS A 325 7.63 -4.62 13.71
N GLY A 326 8.83 -4.98 13.26
CA GLY A 326 9.61 -6.11 13.77
C GLY A 326 9.39 -7.47 13.10
N ALA A 327 8.62 -7.54 12.01
CA ALA A 327 8.44 -8.79 11.25
C ALA A 327 9.79 -9.40 10.79
N CYS A 328 10.69 -8.56 10.28
CA CYS A 328 12.02 -8.99 9.86
C CYS A 328 12.87 -9.55 11.02
N VAL A 329 12.75 -8.95 12.22
CA VAL A 329 13.44 -9.40 13.43
C VAL A 329 12.97 -10.79 13.85
N ASN A 330 11.67 -11.05 13.77
CA ASN A 330 11.09 -12.35 14.13
C ASN A 330 11.31 -13.42 13.05
N ALA A 331 11.47 -13.03 11.79
CA ALA A 331 11.72 -13.96 10.69
C ALA A 331 13.21 -14.33 10.53
N CYS A 332 14.13 -13.49 11.01
CA CYS A 332 15.56 -13.68 10.83
C CYS A 332 16.10 -14.82 11.73
N PRO A 333 16.68 -15.88 11.14
CA PRO A 333 17.23 -17.01 11.90
C PRO A 333 18.65 -16.76 12.42
N SER A 334 19.28 -15.64 12.01
CA SER A 334 20.61 -15.27 12.47
C SER A 334 20.53 -14.50 13.79
N GLU A 335 21.52 -14.71 14.65
CA GLU A 335 21.64 -14.06 15.94
C GLU A 335 22.09 -12.61 15.77
N ASP A 336 21.32 -11.67 16.32
CA ASP A 336 21.62 -10.23 16.35
C ASP A 336 21.95 -9.59 15.00
N ALA A 337 21.49 -10.16 13.88
CA ALA A 337 21.68 -9.60 12.55
C ALA A 337 20.78 -8.38 12.29
N ILE A 338 19.66 -8.28 13.00
CA ILE A 338 18.71 -7.17 12.92
C ILE A 338 18.36 -6.75 14.33
N VAL A 339 18.59 -5.48 14.65
CA VAL A 339 18.29 -4.87 15.95
C VAL A 339 17.26 -3.77 15.74
N LEU A 340 16.13 -3.87 16.41
CA LEU A 340 15.02 -2.92 16.34
C LEU A 340 14.83 -2.24 17.69
N ARG A 341 14.77 -0.92 17.69
CA ARG A 341 14.48 -0.12 18.86
C ARG A 341 13.37 0.88 18.56
N ARG A 342 12.32 0.86 19.37
CA ARG A 342 11.28 1.89 19.34
C ARG A 342 11.52 2.89 20.47
N THR A 343 11.28 4.16 20.21
CA THR A 343 11.35 5.26 21.19
C THR A 343 10.00 5.90 21.44
N GLY A 344 9.05 5.74 20.51
CA GLY A 344 7.72 6.33 20.59
C GLY A 344 6.68 5.52 19.85
N ILE A 345 5.42 5.69 20.25
CA ILE A 345 4.22 5.16 19.59
C ILE A 345 3.22 6.31 19.52
N ARG A 346 2.76 6.67 18.32
CA ARG A 346 1.77 7.72 18.11
C ARG A 346 0.38 7.17 18.37
N MET A 347 -0.23 7.65 19.45
CA MET A 347 -1.59 7.29 19.83
C MET A 347 -2.47 8.53 19.87
N LYS A 348 -3.72 8.35 19.48
CA LYS A 348 -4.82 9.26 19.80
C LYS A 348 -5.48 8.79 21.10
N ASP A 349 -6.15 9.71 21.78
CA ASP A 349 -6.83 9.49 23.07
C ASP A 349 -5.89 9.37 24.28
N LYS A 350 -6.50 9.20 25.46
CA LYS A 350 -5.80 9.17 26.75
C LYS A 350 -5.07 7.85 26.95
N GLU A 351 -3.78 7.90 27.28
CA GLU A 351 -3.01 6.72 27.67
C GLU A 351 -3.52 6.15 29.01
N THR A 352 -4.07 4.94 28.97
CA THR A 352 -4.50 4.19 30.15
C THR A 352 -3.32 3.46 30.80
N ASP A 353 -3.47 3.02 32.05
CA ASP A 353 -2.39 2.32 32.75
C ASP A 353 -2.04 0.98 32.09
N LEU A 354 -3.05 0.30 31.51
CA LEU A 354 -2.84 -0.87 30.67
C LEU A 354 -1.96 -0.54 29.44
N PHE A 355 -2.27 0.55 28.75
CA PHE A 355 -1.46 0.97 27.60
C PHE A 355 -0.02 1.33 28.00
N LYS A 356 0.20 2.01 29.13
CA LYS A 356 1.55 2.34 29.60
C LYS A 356 2.41 1.09 29.82
N GLN A 357 1.85 0.04 30.44
CA GLN A 357 2.55 -1.24 30.62
C GLN A 357 2.89 -1.91 29.28
N ILE A 358 1.96 -1.89 28.33
CA ILE A 358 2.18 -2.43 26.97
C ILE A 358 3.22 -1.60 26.22
N LYS A 359 3.16 -0.27 26.33
CA LYS A 359 4.12 0.66 25.73
C LYS A 359 5.53 0.36 26.21
N GLU A 360 5.74 0.15 27.51
CA GLU A 360 7.05 -0.26 28.06
C GLU A 360 7.56 -1.55 27.39
N LYS A 361 6.72 -2.60 27.28
CA LYS A 361 7.09 -3.85 26.59
C LYS A 361 7.42 -3.63 25.10
N LEU A 362 6.68 -2.75 24.41
CA LEU A 362 6.87 -2.49 22.98
C LEU A 362 8.10 -1.64 22.67
N LEU A 363 8.55 -0.81 23.61
CA LEU A 363 9.76 0.02 23.51
C LEU A 363 11.05 -0.74 23.86
N THR A 364 10.95 -1.91 24.48
CA THR A 364 12.10 -2.80 24.72
C THR A 364 12.78 -3.16 23.38
N PRO A 365 14.11 -3.00 23.26
CA PRO A 365 14.86 -3.41 22.09
C PRO A 365 14.63 -4.88 21.74
N ARG A 366 14.64 -5.18 20.44
CA ARG A 366 14.49 -6.55 19.93
C ARG A 366 15.63 -6.86 19.00
N THR A 367 16.19 -8.05 19.16
CA THR A 367 17.16 -8.56 18.22
C THR A 367 16.66 -9.86 17.58
N SER A 368 17.24 -10.23 16.45
CA SER A 368 16.86 -11.46 15.76
C SER A 368 17.37 -12.69 16.52
N LYS A 369 16.57 -13.76 16.54
CA LYS A 369 16.81 -15.03 17.24
C LYS A 369 16.93 -14.97 18.77
N VAL A 370 17.28 -13.83 19.36
CA VAL A 370 17.48 -13.68 20.81
C VAL A 370 16.65 -12.52 21.37
N LYS A 371 16.45 -12.50 22.69
CA LYS A 371 15.71 -11.51 23.47
C LYS A 371 16.64 -10.97 24.54
N GLU A 372 16.76 -9.64 24.62
CA GLU A 372 17.48 -8.99 25.70
C GLU A 372 16.56 -8.89 26.93
N THR A 373 16.89 -9.58 28.02
CA THR A 373 16.08 -9.62 29.26
C THR A 373 16.42 -8.49 30.21
N ALA A 374 17.66 -8.00 30.16
CA ALA A 374 18.18 -6.83 30.84
C ALA A 374 19.34 -6.27 29.99
N PRO A 375 19.76 -5.00 30.14
CA PRO A 375 20.90 -4.45 29.39
C PRO A 375 22.15 -5.34 29.51
N GLY A 376 22.51 -6.05 28.44
CA GLY A 376 23.62 -7.01 28.40
C GLY A 376 23.31 -8.48 28.77
N GLU A 377 22.05 -8.85 29.04
CA GLU A 377 21.62 -10.25 29.24
C GLU A 377 20.75 -10.73 28.06
N ILE A 378 21.14 -11.83 27.41
CA ILE A 378 20.55 -12.33 26.16
C ILE A 378 20.03 -13.77 26.36
N GLU A 379 18.76 -14.02 26.03
CA GLU A 379 18.15 -15.36 25.96
C GLU A 379 17.74 -15.70 24.51
N VAL A 380 17.89 -16.95 24.08
CA VAL A 380 17.38 -17.37 22.75
C VAL A 380 15.85 -17.31 22.75
N LYS A 381 15.25 -16.67 21.74
CA LYS A 381 13.80 -16.72 21.51
C LYS A 381 13.43 -18.17 21.23
N VAL A 382 12.86 -18.84 22.23
CA VAL A 382 12.19 -20.13 22.02
C VAL A 382 10.99 -19.84 21.13
N VAL A 383 11.09 -20.22 19.85
CA VAL A 383 9.92 -20.36 18.98
C VAL A 383 9.08 -21.44 19.64
N GLY A 384 7.89 -21.09 20.13
CA GLY A 384 7.09 -21.99 20.96
C GLY A 384 6.90 -23.33 20.26
N GLU A 385 7.28 -24.42 20.95
CA GLU A 385 6.79 -25.75 20.60
C GLU A 385 5.27 -25.65 20.67
N ALA A 386 4.59 -26.02 19.57
CA ALA A 386 3.15 -26.18 19.60
C ALA A 386 2.83 -27.14 20.74
N GLU A 387 2.15 -26.66 21.79
CA GLU A 387 1.62 -27.56 22.81
C GLU A 387 0.73 -28.57 22.06
N GLU A 388 1.20 -29.82 21.99
CA GLU A 388 0.42 -30.93 21.45
C GLU A 388 -0.90 -30.98 22.23
N ALA A 389 -2.00 -30.77 21.51
CA ALA A 389 -3.36 -30.86 22.03
C ALA A 389 -3.71 -32.28 22.51
#